data_AF-A0A383ADA9-F1
#
_entry.id   AF-A0A383ADA9-F1
#
_cell.length_a   1.000
_cell.length_b   1.000
_cell.length_c   1.000
_cell.angle_alpha   90.00
_cell.angle_beta   90.00
_cell.angle_gamma   90.00
#
_symmetry.space_group_name_H-M   'P 1'
#
loop_
_entity.id
_entity.type
_entity.pdbx_description
1 polymer ?
#
loop_
_entity_poly.entity_id
_entity_poly.type
_entity_poly.pdbx_seq_one_letter_code
_entity_poly.pdbx_strand_id
1 'polypeptide(L)'
;MLSLSIPEHIEPLRQKVLEFIEQEVYPVEKDLLEDKVASRRGDILRNLMDKAKSEGLWALGHPEEIGGGGLPFMDYVFVNEVVGRSEIAMVALGTHSLQDSIMLHRYASDEWRDKYLAPLVAGEVFPSFGMTEPEVASSDPTQLQTSAELVGDEWVINGRKWFTSGAGNAAYTTAMVRTEPDA
;
A
#
# COMPACT_ATOMS: atom_id res chain seq x y z
N MET A 1 1.61 10.25 -30.16
CA MET A 1 0.86 8.97 -30.10
C MET A 1 1.37 8.25 -28.87
N LEU A 2 0.51 7.93 -27.90
CA LEU A 2 0.90 7.07 -26.78
C LEU A 2 1.02 5.64 -27.33
N SER A 3 2.21 5.05 -27.24
CA SER A 3 2.40 3.62 -27.52
C SER A 3 2.19 2.84 -26.23
N LEU A 4 1.44 1.74 -26.31
CA LEU A 4 1.26 0.79 -25.20
C LEU A 4 2.24 -0.39 -25.29
N SER A 5 3.20 -0.34 -26.21
CA SER A 5 4.28 -1.32 -26.29
C SER A 5 5.16 -1.25 -25.04
N ILE A 6 5.52 -2.40 -24.49
CA ILE A 6 6.44 -2.47 -23.35
C ILE A 6 7.81 -1.94 -23.81
N PRO A 7 8.40 -0.95 -23.10
CA PRO A 7 9.73 -0.45 -23.43
C PRO A 7 10.79 -1.54 -23.30
N GLU A 8 11.71 -1.62 -24.28
CA GLU A 8 12.78 -2.64 -24.30
C GLU A 8 13.64 -2.62 -23.03
N HIS A 9 13.84 -1.45 -22.41
CA HIS A 9 14.62 -1.32 -21.18
C HIS A 9 13.89 -1.85 -19.93
N ILE A 10 12.57 -2.00 -19.98
CA ILE A 10 11.74 -2.50 -18.87
C ILE A 10 11.44 -3.99 -18.99
N GLU A 11 11.42 -4.55 -20.20
CA GLU A 11 11.10 -5.96 -20.43
C GLU A 11 11.89 -6.93 -19.54
N PRO A 12 13.22 -6.78 -19.31
CA PRO A 12 13.97 -7.70 -18.44
C PRO A 12 13.50 -7.66 -16.98
N LEU A 13 13.21 -6.47 -16.44
CA LEU A 13 12.73 -6.31 -15.06
C LEU A 13 11.30 -6.85 -14.92
N ARG A 14 10.43 -6.53 -15.90
CA ARG A 14 9.06 -7.04 -15.96
C ARG A 14 9.04 -8.57 -15.99
N GLN A 15 9.91 -9.19 -16.79
CA GLN A 15 10.05 -10.64 -16.87
C GLN A 15 10.55 -11.24 -15.55
N LYS A 16 11.53 -10.62 -14.89
CA LYS A 16 12.02 -11.08 -13.58
C LYS A 16 10.93 -11.04 -12.50
N VAL A 17 10.10 -9.99 -12.49
CA VAL A 17 8.94 -9.89 -11.58
C VAL A 17 7.90 -10.97 -11.89
N LEU A 18 7.66 -11.25 -13.17
CA LEU A 18 6.75 -12.32 -13.58
C LEU A 18 7.24 -13.69 -13.08
N GLU A 19 8.52 -13.98 -13.27
CA GLU A 19 9.14 -15.24 -12.83
C GLU A 19 9.06 -15.39 -11.30
N PHE A 20 9.33 -14.31 -10.55
CA PHE A 20 9.17 -14.32 -9.10
C PHE A 20 7.73 -14.66 -8.69
N ILE A 21 6.72 -14.08 -9.36
CA ILE A 21 5.32 -14.36 -9.06
C ILE A 21 4.97 -15.82 -9.38
N GLU A 22 5.41 -16.32 -10.54
CA GLU A 22 5.12 -17.68 -10.97
C GLU A 22 5.78 -18.75 -10.10
N GLN A 23 7.01 -18.50 -9.64
CA GLN A 23 7.81 -19.48 -8.90
C GLN A 23 7.65 -19.38 -7.39
N GLU A 24 7.38 -18.19 -6.84
CA GLU A 24 7.37 -17.96 -5.40
C GLU A 24 5.98 -17.67 -4.86
N VAL A 25 5.18 -16.87 -5.58
CA VAL A 25 3.88 -16.40 -5.08
C VAL A 25 2.76 -17.40 -5.38
N TYR A 26 2.60 -17.82 -6.64
CA TYR A 26 1.52 -18.75 -7.04
C TYR A 26 1.48 -20.08 -6.28
N PRO A 27 2.62 -20.70 -5.91
CA PRO A 27 2.58 -21.95 -5.15
C PRO A 27 1.93 -21.84 -3.77
N VAL A 28 1.94 -20.65 -3.15
CA VAL A 28 1.40 -20.41 -1.81
C VAL A 28 0.11 -19.59 -1.81
N GLU A 29 -0.22 -18.94 -2.94
CA GLU A 29 -1.32 -17.99 -3.05
C GLU A 29 -2.66 -18.60 -2.63
N LYS A 30 -3.03 -19.75 -3.19
CA LYS A 30 -4.33 -20.39 -2.90
C LYS A 30 -4.51 -20.67 -1.40
N ASP A 31 -3.47 -21.19 -0.76
CA ASP A 31 -3.52 -21.54 0.66
C ASP A 31 -3.59 -20.29 1.55
N LEU A 32 -2.95 -19.19 1.13
CA LEU A 32 -3.04 -17.89 1.80
C LEU A 32 -4.42 -17.24 1.65
N LEU A 33 -5.04 -17.33 0.48
CA LEU A 33 -6.36 -16.74 0.21
C LEU A 33 -7.50 -17.54 0.86
N GLU A 34 -7.40 -18.87 0.91
CA GLU A 34 -8.38 -19.75 1.56
C GLU A 34 -8.13 -19.90 3.08
N ASP A 35 -7.17 -19.14 3.64
CA ASP A 35 -6.75 -19.14 5.05
C ASP A 35 -6.39 -20.53 5.62
N LYS A 36 -6.00 -21.46 4.74
CA LYS A 36 -5.59 -22.83 5.11
C LYS A 36 -4.31 -22.89 5.94
N VAL A 37 -3.54 -21.82 5.91
CA VAL A 37 -2.25 -21.67 6.59
C VAL A 37 -2.23 -20.46 7.52
N ALA A 38 -3.39 -20.09 8.10
CA ALA A 38 -3.55 -18.93 8.99
C ALA A 38 -2.40 -18.75 10.00
N SER A 39 -2.00 -19.83 10.69
CA SER A 39 -0.92 -19.81 11.69
C SER A 39 0.47 -19.55 11.13
N ARG A 40 0.70 -19.81 9.84
CA ARG A 40 1.98 -19.62 9.13
C ARG A 40 1.95 -18.46 8.15
N ARG A 41 0.81 -17.78 7.97
CA ARG A 41 0.62 -16.69 7.01
C ARG A 41 1.72 -15.63 7.12
N GLY A 42 2.01 -15.19 8.35
CA GLY A 42 3.04 -14.20 8.61
C GLY A 42 4.44 -14.66 8.20
N ASP A 43 4.81 -15.91 8.47
CA ASP A 43 6.12 -16.47 8.10
C ASP A 43 6.26 -16.61 6.58
N ILE A 44 5.21 -17.09 5.91
CA ILE A 44 5.20 -17.22 4.44
C ILE A 44 5.38 -15.85 3.78
N LEU A 45 4.59 -14.85 4.21
CA LEU A 45 4.69 -13.49 3.68
C LEU A 45 6.08 -12.91 3.94
N ARG A 46 6.63 -13.05 5.16
CA ARG A 46 8.00 -12.59 5.48
C ARG A 46 9.04 -13.21 4.57
N ASN A 47 9.00 -14.53 4.36
CA ASN A 47 9.94 -15.21 3.47
C ASN A 47 9.85 -14.70 2.03
N LEU A 48 8.65 -14.43 1.52
CA LEU A 48 8.47 -13.82 0.19
C LEU A 48 9.06 -12.41 0.12
N MET A 49 8.80 -11.57 1.13
CA MET A 49 9.33 -10.21 1.22
C MET A 49 10.86 -10.20 1.30
N ASP A 50 11.45 -11.07 2.12
CA ASP A 50 12.90 -11.19 2.27
C ASP A 50 13.55 -11.65 0.96
N LYS A 51 12.91 -12.60 0.26
CA LYS A 51 13.39 -13.05 -1.05
C LYS A 51 13.32 -11.94 -2.09
N ALA A 52 12.19 -11.23 -2.19
CA ALA A 52 12.04 -10.08 -3.08
C ALA A 52 13.11 -9.00 -2.81
N LYS A 53 13.41 -8.70 -1.54
CA LYS A 53 14.50 -7.79 -1.15
C LYS A 53 15.86 -8.30 -1.62
N SER A 54 16.16 -9.59 -1.39
CA SER A 54 17.43 -10.19 -1.80
C SER A 54 17.65 -10.20 -3.31
N GLU A 55 16.56 -10.22 -4.09
CA GLU A 55 16.59 -10.21 -5.54
C GLU A 55 16.50 -8.78 -6.15
N GLY A 56 16.40 -7.75 -5.31
CA GLY A 56 16.25 -6.36 -5.77
C GLY A 56 14.91 -6.07 -6.42
N LEU A 57 13.85 -6.77 -6.02
CA LEU A 57 12.48 -6.63 -6.53
C LEU A 57 11.55 -5.89 -5.54
N TRP A 58 12.07 -5.47 -4.39
CA TRP A 58 11.32 -4.82 -3.33
C TRP A 58 11.03 -3.35 -3.63
N ALA A 59 9.79 -2.93 -3.38
CA ALA A 59 9.32 -1.54 -3.39
C ALA A 59 9.73 -0.76 -4.64
N LEU A 60 9.69 -1.40 -5.82
CA LEU A 60 10.23 -0.85 -7.08
C LEU A 60 9.63 0.51 -7.44
N GLY A 61 8.35 0.73 -7.15
CA GLY A 61 7.65 1.99 -7.46
C GLY A 61 7.83 3.09 -6.41
N HIS A 62 8.36 2.77 -5.23
CA HIS A 62 8.57 3.76 -4.17
C HIS A 62 9.74 4.67 -4.53
N PRO A 63 9.67 5.99 -4.25
CA PRO A 63 10.78 6.90 -4.51
C PRO A 63 12.08 6.47 -3.82
N GLU A 64 13.21 6.67 -4.51
CA GLU A 64 14.53 6.29 -4.00
C GLU A 64 14.89 7.08 -2.73
N GLU A 65 14.50 8.37 -2.67
CA GLU A 65 14.79 9.25 -1.54
C GLU A 65 14.13 8.83 -0.22
N ILE A 66 13.12 7.94 -0.27
CA ILE A 66 12.48 7.36 0.92
C ILE A 66 12.89 5.90 1.16
N GLY A 67 13.87 5.38 0.43
CA GLY A 67 14.37 4.00 0.54
C GLY A 67 13.66 2.98 -0.36
N GLY A 68 12.94 3.46 -1.39
CA GLY A 68 12.31 2.63 -2.41
C GLY A 68 13.26 2.22 -3.54
N GLY A 69 12.72 1.49 -4.53
CA GLY A 69 13.45 1.06 -5.72
C GLY A 69 13.58 2.13 -6.81
N GLY A 70 12.86 3.25 -6.71
CA GLY A 70 13.08 4.45 -7.52
C GLY A 70 12.66 4.36 -8.98
N LEU A 71 11.88 3.35 -9.38
CA LEU A 71 11.48 3.20 -10.77
C LEU A 71 10.51 4.32 -11.18
N PRO A 72 10.78 5.05 -12.29
CA PRO A 72 9.89 6.12 -12.75
C PRO A 72 8.47 5.60 -12.96
N PHE A 73 7.46 6.43 -12.64
CA PHE A 73 6.04 6.02 -12.67
C PHE A 73 5.64 5.31 -13.97
N MET A 74 5.99 5.86 -15.13
CA MET A 74 5.63 5.28 -16.43
C MET A 74 6.30 3.93 -16.71
N ASP A 75 7.51 3.73 -16.20
CA ASP A 75 8.21 2.44 -16.31
C ASP A 75 7.60 1.42 -15.33
N TYR A 76 7.26 1.88 -14.12
CA TYR A 76 6.62 1.07 -13.10
C TYR A 76 5.23 0.60 -13.49
N VAL A 77 4.47 1.33 -14.32
CA VAL A 77 3.16 0.87 -14.84
C VAL A 77 3.24 -0.52 -15.48
N PHE A 78 4.27 -0.78 -16.31
CA PHE A 78 4.42 -2.07 -17.01
C PHE A 78 4.82 -3.20 -16.07
N VAL A 79 5.59 -2.89 -15.02
CA VAL A 79 5.94 -3.86 -13.98
C VAL A 79 4.74 -4.13 -13.08
N ASN A 80 4.01 -3.09 -12.68
CA ASN A 80 2.87 -3.17 -11.77
C ASN A 80 1.69 -3.91 -12.38
N GLU A 81 1.53 -3.89 -13.71
CA GLU A 81 0.59 -4.77 -14.43
C GLU A 81 0.82 -6.24 -14.07
N VAL A 82 2.08 -6.67 -14.01
CA VAL A 82 2.45 -8.05 -13.66
C VAL A 82 2.26 -8.29 -12.17
N VAL A 83 2.64 -7.34 -11.31
CA VAL A 83 2.38 -7.40 -9.86
C VAL A 83 0.89 -7.59 -9.56
N GLY A 84 0.02 -6.90 -10.30
CA GLY A 84 -1.43 -6.96 -10.14
C GLY A 84 -2.06 -8.33 -10.46
N ARG A 85 -1.28 -9.30 -10.95
CA ARG A 85 -1.76 -10.67 -11.16
C ARG A 85 -2.02 -11.44 -9.86
N SER A 86 -1.61 -10.90 -8.70
CA SER A 86 -1.80 -11.53 -7.40
C SER A 86 -1.88 -10.50 -6.27
N GLU A 87 -2.87 -10.64 -5.38
CA GLU A 87 -2.96 -9.83 -4.16
C GLU A 87 -1.78 -10.08 -3.22
N ILE A 88 -1.25 -11.30 -3.21
CA ILE A 88 -0.08 -11.68 -2.41
C ILE A 88 1.18 -11.04 -2.98
N ALA A 89 1.31 -10.93 -4.31
CA ALA A 89 2.45 -10.27 -4.94
C ALA A 89 2.55 -8.79 -4.57
N MET A 90 1.42 -8.08 -4.43
CA MET A 90 1.43 -6.68 -3.99
C MET A 90 2.11 -6.50 -2.62
N VAL A 91 1.92 -7.46 -1.71
CA VAL A 91 2.56 -7.46 -0.39
C VAL A 91 4.01 -7.95 -0.50
N ALA A 92 4.24 -9.07 -1.19
CA ALA A 92 5.56 -9.68 -1.34
C ALA A 92 6.60 -8.76 -1.99
N LEU A 93 6.17 -7.92 -2.94
CA LEU A 93 7.03 -6.99 -3.66
C LEU A 93 7.01 -5.57 -3.06
N GLY A 94 6.32 -5.36 -1.93
CA GLY A 94 6.28 -4.08 -1.23
C GLY A 94 5.38 -3.00 -1.85
N THR A 95 4.77 -3.27 -3.01
CA THR A 95 3.86 -2.36 -3.73
C THR A 95 2.69 -1.85 -2.87
N HIS A 96 2.19 -2.67 -1.96
CA HIS A 96 1.00 -2.38 -1.16
C HIS A 96 1.03 -1.01 -0.45
N SER A 97 2.19 -0.54 -0.01
CA SER A 97 2.33 0.72 0.75
C SER A 97 2.72 1.94 -0.09
N LEU A 98 2.79 1.82 -1.43
CA LEU A 98 3.32 2.87 -2.30
C LEU A 98 2.63 4.21 -2.09
N GLN A 99 1.30 4.24 -2.21
CA GLN A 99 0.54 5.48 -2.09
C GLN A 99 0.64 6.08 -0.67
N ASP A 100 0.53 5.25 0.37
CA ASP A 100 0.64 5.69 1.76
C ASP A 100 2.02 6.28 2.08
N SER A 101 3.10 5.70 1.54
CA SER A 101 4.46 6.21 1.74
C SER A 101 4.67 7.57 1.08
N ILE A 102 4.11 7.79 -0.12
CA ILE A 102 4.14 9.09 -0.81
C ILE A 102 3.34 10.12 -0.02
N MET A 103 2.17 9.75 0.52
CA MET A 103 1.34 10.64 1.31
C MET A 103 2.03 11.06 2.62
N LEU A 104 2.61 10.09 3.36
CA LEU A 104 3.39 10.40 4.56
C LEU A 104 4.59 11.29 4.24
N HIS A 105 5.34 10.96 3.19
CA HIS A 105 6.53 11.73 2.81
C HIS A 105 6.20 13.18 2.49
N ARG A 106 5.09 13.43 1.78
CA ARG A 106 4.73 14.77 1.28
C ARG A 106 3.95 15.62 2.27
N TYR A 107 3.10 15.00 3.09
CA TYR A 107 2.04 15.74 3.81
C TYR A 107 1.99 15.48 5.32
N ALA A 108 2.69 14.47 5.83
CA ALA A 108 2.71 14.25 7.28
C ALA A 108 3.60 15.28 7.98
N SER A 109 3.23 15.62 9.22
CA SER A 109 4.12 16.32 10.13
C SER A 109 5.38 15.48 10.40
N ASP A 110 6.44 16.15 10.86
CA ASP A 110 7.73 15.51 11.13
C ASP A 110 7.59 14.35 12.11
N GLU A 111 6.79 14.51 13.17
CA GLU A 111 6.53 13.45 14.15
C GLU A 111 6.00 12.15 13.51
N TRP A 112 4.96 12.24 12.68
CA TRP A 112 4.35 11.06 12.07
C TRP A 112 5.19 10.49 10.93
N ARG A 113 5.85 11.37 10.18
CA ARG A 113 6.75 10.96 9.09
C ARG A 113 7.93 10.18 9.65
N ASP A 114 8.60 10.68 10.68
CA ASP A 114 9.76 10.04 11.29
C ASP A 114 9.39 8.70 11.96
N LYS A 115 8.18 8.62 12.52
CA LYS A 115 7.68 7.41 13.17
C LYS A 115 7.31 6.29 12.19
N TYR A 116 6.68 6.62 11.06
CA TYR A 116 6.03 5.63 10.21
C TYR A 116 6.65 5.43 8.83
N LEU A 117 7.33 6.43 8.24
CA LEU A 117 7.75 6.36 6.84
C LEU A 117 8.77 5.24 6.59
N ALA A 118 9.87 5.20 7.35
CA ALA A 118 10.91 4.19 7.13
C ALA A 118 10.42 2.75 7.42
N PRO A 119 9.72 2.46 8.54
CA PRO A 119 9.14 1.12 8.77
C PRO A 119 8.13 0.70 7.69
N LEU A 120 7.37 1.65 7.13
CA LEU A 120 6.38 1.39 6.08
C LEU A 120 7.05 1.00 4.75
N VAL A 121 8.10 1.72 4.34
CA VAL A 121 8.87 1.40 3.13
C VAL A 121 9.63 0.08 3.30
N ALA A 122 10.09 -0.22 4.51
CA ALA A 122 10.73 -1.48 4.84
C ALA A 122 9.75 -2.69 4.91
N GLY A 123 8.44 -2.45 4.92
CA GLY A 123 7.42 -3.50 5.02
C GLY A 123 7.29 -4.10 6.43
N GLU A 124 7.75 -3.38 7.45
CA GLU A 124 7.67 -3.80 8.86
C GLU A 124 6.31 -3.49 9.48
N VAL A 125 5.64 -2.46 8.95
CA VAL A 125 4.29 -2.06 9.34
C VAL A 125 3.42 -1.87 8.10
N PHE A 126 2.11 -2.05 8.26
CA PHE A 126 1.15 -1.83 7.20
C PHE A 126 0.21 -0.66 7.56
N PRO A 127 -0.19 0.15 6.57
CA PRO A 127 -1.15 1.22 6.76
C PRO A 127 -2.57 0.72 6.47
N SER A 128 -3.55 1.57 6.77
CA SER A 128 -4.87 1.47 6.15
C SER A 128 -5.43 2.84 5.83
N PHE A 129 -6.38 2.89 4.89
CA PHE A 129 -7.00 4.13 4.44
C PHE A 129 -8.53 4.09 4.63
N GLY A 130 -9.04 4.98 5.49
CA GLY A 130 -10.44 5.04 5.89
C GLY A 130 -11.16 6.24 5.28
N MET A 131 -11.71 6.09 4.09
CA MET A 131 -12.54 7.12 3.44
C MET A 131 -14.02 6.74 3.44
N THR A 132 -14.35 5.53 2.99
CA THR A 132 -15.74 5.11 2.75
C THR A 132 -16.55 5.03 4.03
N GLU A 133 -17.76 5.59 3.99
CA GLU A 133 -18.73 5.64 5.08
C GLU A 133 -20.00 4.87 4.70
N PRO A 134 -20.74 4.32 5.69
CA PRO A 134 -22.07 3.81 5.45
C PRO A 134 -23.04 4.98 5.16
N GLU A 135 -24.15 4.69 4.49
CA GLU A 135 -25.28 5.62 4.26
C GLU A 135 -25.01 6.85 3.37
N VAL A 136 -23.78 7.09 2.90
CA VAL A 136 -23.45 8.20 1.99
C VAL A 136 -22.60 7.78 0.80
N ALA A 137 -22.72 8.51 -0.31
CA ALA A 137 -21.96 8.27 -1.54
C ALA A 137 -20.52 8.80 -1.39
N SER A 138 -19.64 8.02 -0.76
CA SER A 138 -18.25 8.42 -0.47
C SER A 138 -17.35 8.60 -1.71
N SER A 139 -17.82 8.26 -2.92
CA SER A 139 -17.15 8.62 -4.17
C SER A 139 -17.04 10.14 -4.35
N ASP A 140 -17.95 10.88 -3.71
CA ASP A 140 -17.88 12.32 -3.54
C ASP A 140 -17.44 12.63 -2.10
N PRO A 141 -16.17 13.01 -1.86
CA PRO A 141 -15.65 13.24 -0.52
C PRO A 141 -16.32 14.42 0.19
N THR A 142 -17.06 15.29 -0.52
CA THR A 142 -17.81 16.39 0.11
C THR A 142 -19.02 15.89 0.91
N GLN A 143 -19.47 14.67 0.67
CA GLN A 143 -20.60 14.05 1.37
C GLN A 143 -20.22 13.32 2.67
N LEU A 144 -18.91 13.23 2.99
CA LEU A 144 -18.44 12.56 4.20
C LEU A 144 -19.04 13.23 5.44
N GLN A 145 -19.52 12.40 6.36
CA GLN A 145 -20.18 12.78 7.61
C GLN A 145 -19.30 12.57 8.84
N THR A 146 -18.24 11.75 8.76
CA THR A 146 -17.29 11.62 9.87
C THR A 146 -16.68 12.97 10.17
N SER A 147 -16.88 13.47 11.39
CA SER A 147 -16.40 14.78 11.82
C SER A 147 -15.16 14.67 12.70
N ALA A 148 -14.38 15.74 12.72
CA ALA A 148 -13.31 15.94 13.68
C ALA A 148 -13.40 17.37 14.25
N GLU A 149 -13.43 17.49 15.57
CA GLU A 149 -13.42 18.77 16.29
C GLU A 149 -12.16 18.89 17.13
N LEU A 150 -11.54 20.07 17.16
CA LEU A 150 -10.39 20.34 18.03
C LEU A 150 -10.89 20.73 19.42
N VAL A 151 -10.67 19.87 20.41
CA VAL A 151 -11.03 20.09 21.81
C VAL A 151 -9.75 20.23 22.63
N GLY A 152 -9.37 21.47 22.91
CA GLY A 152 -8.07 21.76 23.54
C GLY A 152 -6.93 21.58 22.53
N ASP A 153 -6.05 20.62 22.79
CA ASP A 153 -4.92 20.23 21.95
C ASP A 153 -5.13 18.89 21.21
N GLU A 154 -6.31 18.27 21.35
CA GLU A 154 -6.63 16.97 20.74
C GLU A 154 -7.78 17.05 19.73
N TRP A 155 -7.69 16.26 18.66
CA TRP A 155 -8.77 16.07 17.71
C TRP A 155 -9.71 14.95 18.17
N VAL A 156 -11.00 15.26 18.35
CA VAL A 156 -12.05 14.29 18.67
C VAL A 156 -12.76 13.90 17.37
N ILE A 157 -12.56 12.65 16.94
CA ILE A 157 -13.14 12.12 15.70
C ILE A 157 -14.41 11.32 16.01
N ASN A 158 -15.52 11.61 15.34
CA ASN A 158 -16.79 10.90 15.48
C ASN A 158 -17.33 10.47 14.11
N GLY A 159 -17.54 9.17 13.93
CA GLY A 159 -18.13 8.63 12.70
C GLY A 159 -17.93 7.13 12.55
N ARG A 160 -18.24 6.62 11.36
CA ARG A 160 -18.09 5.20 11.01
C ARG A 160 -17.46 5.07 9.63
N LYS A 161 -16.35 4.34 9.54
CA LYS A 161 -15.74 3.94 8.27
C LYS A 161 -15.96 2.46 8.02
N TRP A 162 -16.12 2.06 6.76
CA TRP A 162 -16.21 0.66 6.35
C TRP A 162 -15.46 0.40 5.05
N PHE A 163 -15.26 -0.87 4.70
CA PHE A 163 -14.38 -1.30 3.60
C PHE A 163 -12.94 -0.78 3.72
N THR A 164 -12.47 -0.59 4.96
CA THR A 164 -11.09 -0.17 5.27
C THR A 164 -10.18 -1.39 5.29
N SER A 165 -9.62 -1.72 4.12
CA SER A 165 -8.68 -2.84 3.96
C SER A 165 -7.52 -2.75 4.95
N GLY A 166 -7.21 -3.86 5.62
CA GLY A 166 -6.07 -3.96 6.54
C GLY A 166 -6.27 -3.33 7.92
N ALA A 167 -7.39 -2.65 8.20
CA ALA A 167 -7.59 -1.87 9.44
C ALA A 167 -7.28 -2.63 10.73
N GLY A 168 -7.63 -3.92 10.82
CA GLY A 168 -7.41 -4.73 12.02
C GLY A 168 -5.95 -4.99 12.38
N ASN A 169 -5.03 -4.82 11.42
CA ASN A 169 -3.60 -5.08 11.58
C ASN A 169 -2.72 -3.84 11.28
N ALA A 170 -3.34 -2.68 11.00
CA ALA A 170 -2.62 -1.50 10.57
C ALA A 170 -1.93 -0.80 11.76
N ALA A 171 -0.71 -0.32 11.55
CA ALA A 171 0.01 0.48 12.55
C ALA A 171 -0.52 1.91 12.67
N TYR A 172 -1.17 2.40 11.61
CA TYR A 172 -1.91 3.65 11.58
C TYR A 172 -2.99 3.60 10.49
N THR A 173 -4.02 4.43 10.63
CA THR A 173 -5.04 4.64 9.60
C THR A 173 -5.07 6.09 9.18
N THR A 174 -4.89 6.36 7.89
CA THR A 174 -5.20 7.67 7.32
C THR A 174 -6.72 7.76 7.14
N ALA A 175 -7.38 8.61 7.92
CA ALA A 175 -8.83 8.80 7.86
C ALA A 175 -9.17 10.14 7.19
N MET A 176 -10.09 10.12 6.24
CA MET A 176 -10.70 11.35 5.72
C MET A 176 -11.86 11.77 6.64
N VAL A 177 -11.79 12.98 7.16
CA VAL A 177 -12.75 13.52 8.13
C VAL A 177 -13.06 14.98 7.79
N ARG A 178 -14.26 15.43 8.14
CA ARG A 178 -14.70 16.81 7.98
C ARG A 178 -14.43 17.60 9.25
N THR A 179 -13.67 18.69 9.15
CA THR A 179 -13.37 19.58 10.28
C THR A 179 -14.30 20.80 10.34
N GLU A 180 -14.98 21.11 9.24
CA GLU A 180 -15.86 22.27 9.10
C GLU A 180 -17.21 21.79 8.56
N PRO A 181 -18.21 21.49 9.42
CA PRO A 181 -19.49 20.95 8.99
C PRO A 181 -20.38 21.96 8.24
N ASP A 182 -20.09 23.26 8.38
CA ASP A 182 -20.87 24.37 7.81
C ASP A 182 -20.20 25.07 6.61
N ALA A 183 -19.05 24.56 6.15
CA ALA A 183 -18.27 25.12 5.03
C ALA A 183 -18.71 24.58 3.66
#